data_AF-A0A9P8ED33-F1
#
_entry.id   AF-A0A9P8ED33-F1
#
_cell.length_a   1.000
_cell.length_b   1.000
_cell.length_c   1.000
_cell.angle_alpha   90.00
_cell.angle_beta   90.00
_cell.angle_gamma   90.00
#
_symmetry.space_group_name_H-M   'P 1'
#
loop_
_entity.id
_entity.type
_entity.pdbx_description
1 polymer ?
#
loop_
_entity_poly.entity_id
_entity_poly.type
_entity_poly.pdbx_seq_one_letter_code
_entity_poly.pdbx_strand_id
1 'polypeptide(L)'
;MPGNSSPVSPGSFEPPMSFQFVNLTDPSDTKDQKVRRAIRSHVTKQQHQKAELAAARRSNSDPQLLGTSSAQISQGRAHAASYPMSRPTSSDQQSPVSPTSSSDVSSFPSTPQYPMIDVSQVYPAQWLPYLNQILEHYLTFTAKEVLQSDDASTMALLRSTWMPFVMTDVALLHAVLLFAASLFRSSMAAHAQVVDLFQLKDMAIQAMNGNLSTKDSMIATMATMAQYEAFWRDADAFSTHMSGLRQFVEMRGGLAALGLEGFLERMLVAIDFNLARTTGHERLFDPSRQSLHRQGSHG
;
A
#
# COMPACT_ATOMS: atom_id res chain seq x y z
N MET A 1 -21.49 -34.09 58.89
CA MET A 1 -21.78 -32.65 58.71
C MET A 1 -20.46 -31.92 58.46
N PRO A 2 -20.46 -30.93 57.54
CA PRO A 2 -19.34 -30.44 56.72
C PRO A 2 -18.59 -29.30 57.46
N GLY A 3 -17.41 -28.80 57.08
CA GLY A 3 -16.90 -28.47 55.74
C GLY A 3 -17.15 -26.98 55.49
N ASN A 4 -16.15 -26.11 55.73
CA ASN A 4 -16.25 -24.67 55.47
C ASN A 4 -14.97 -24.15 54.78
N SER A 5 -15.00 -24.15 53.45
CA SER A 5 -14.06 -23.41 52.60
C SER A 5 -14.83 -22.28 51.93
N SER A 6 -14.28 -21.07 52.00
CA SER A 6 -14.82 -19.83 51.42
C SER A 6 -15.07 -19.93 49.90
N PRO A 7 -16.04 -19.17 49.36
CA PRO A 7 -16.40 -19.24 47.95
C PRO A 7 -15.38 -18.50 47.06
N VAL A 8 -14.97 -19.17 45.99
CA VAL A 8 -14.23 -18.59 44.86
C VAL A 8 -15.24 -17.92 43.93
N SER A 9 -15.01 -16.64 43.61
CA SER A 9 -15.79 -15.90 42.60
C SER A 9 -15.63 -16.52 41.21
N PRO A 10 -16.72 -16.79 40.47
CA PRO A 10 -16.61 -17.22 39.09
C PRO A 10 -16.20 -16.06 38.19
N GLY A 11 -15.15 -16.29 37.39
CA GLY A 11 -14.62 -15.36 36.42
C GLY A 11 -15.65 -14.95 35.38
N SER A 12 -15.50 -13.71 34.90
CA SER A 12 -16.22 -13.12 33.79
C SER A 12 -16.02 -13.93 32.51
N PHE A 13 -17.03 -14.71 32.13
CA PHE A 13 -17.10 -15.30 30.80
C PHE A 13 -17.33 -14.19 29.76
N GLU A 14 -16.38 -14.01 28.85
CA GLU A 14 -16.63 -13.26 27.62
C GLU A 14 -17.82 -13.88 26.87
N PRO A 15 -18.72 -13.07 26.27
CA PRO A 15 -19.85 -13.60 25.55
C PRO A 15 -19.37 -14.44 24.35
N PRO A 16 -19.97 -15.62 24.10
CA PRO A 16 -19.57 -16.48 22.99
C PRO A 16 -19.76 -15.75 21.66
N MET A 17 -18.70 -15.67 20.86
CA MET A 17 -18.77 -15.16 19.48
C MET A 17 -19.75 -16.01 18.68
N SER A 18 -20.86 -15.42 18.24
CA SER A 18 -21.86 -16.09 17.40
C SER A 18 -21.38 -16.14 15.96
N PHE A 19 -20.96 -17.32 15.49
CA PHE A 19 -20.62 -17.54 14.08
C PHE A 19 -21.84 -18.05 13.32
N GLN A 20 -22.18 -17.40 12.21
CA GLN A 20 -23.22 -17.84 11.28
C GLN A 20 -22.59 -18.11 9.92
N PHE A 21 -22.56 -19.37 9.52
CA PHE A 21 -22.08 -19.78 8.20
C PHE A 21 -23.22 -19.74 7.20
N VAL A 22 -23.00 -19.08 6.07
CA VAL A 22 -23.91 -19.11 4.93
C VAL A 22 -23.36 -20.13 3.94
N ASN A 23 -24.10 -21.21 3.71
CA ASN A 23 -23.74 -22.19 2.70
C ASN A 23 -24.22 -21.68 1.34
N LEU A 24 -23.28 -21.40 0.44
CA LEU A 24 -23.55 -20.97 -0.93
C LEU A 24 -23.37 -22.19 -1.83
N THR A 25 -24.49 -22.79 -2.23
CA THR A 25 -24.49 -23.99 -3.09
C THR A 25 -24.48 -23.62 -4.57
N ASP A 26 -24.94 -22.42 -4.92
CA ASP A 26 -24.93 -21.89 -6.28
C ASP A 26 -24.37 -20.43 -6.27
N PRO A 27 -23.54 -20.02 -7.25
CA PRO A 27 -23.07 -18.63 -7.38
C PRO A 27 -24.18 -17.57 -7.38
N SER A 28 -25.41 -17.93 -7.75
CA SER A 28 -26.58 -17.07 -7.71
C SER A 28 -27.13 -16.80 -6.29
N ASP A 29 -26.79 -17.62 -5.29
CA ASP A 29 -27.16 -17.41 -3.88
C ASP A 29 -26.54 -16.13 -3.29
N THR A 30 -25.44 -15.65 -3.87
CA THR A 30 -24.82 -14.36 -3.53
C THR A 30 -25.70 -13.15 -3.90
N LYS A 31 -26.74 -13.37 -4.72
CA LYS A 31 -27.74 -12.35 -5.08
C LYS A 31 -28.93 -12.33 -4.14
N ASP A 32 -29.09 -13.32 -3.25
CA ASP A 32 -30.18 -13.35 -2.28
C ASP A 32 -30.09 -12.15 -1.33
N GLN A 33 -31.19 -11.40 -1.28
CA GLN A 33 -31.35 -10.21 -0.45
C GLN A 33 -31.17 -10.54 1.04
N LYS A 34 -31.54 -11.75 1.49
CA LYS A 34 -31.39 -12.19 2.88
C LYS A 34 -29.93 -12.41 3.24
N VAL A 35 -29.17 -13.10 2.38
CA VAL A 35 -27.72 -13.31 2.54
C VAL A 35 -27.00 -11.97 2.56
N ARG A 36 -27.30 -11.09 1.60
CA ARG A 36 -26.72 -9.74 1.56
C ARG A 36 -27.06 -8.90 2.79
N ARG A 37 -28.28 -9.03 3.34
CA ARG A 37 -28.70 -8.33 4.55
C ARG A 37 -27.97 -8.86 5.79
N ALA A 38 -27.79 -10.17 5.91
CA ALA A 38 -27.05 -10.79 7.01
C ALA A 38 -25.58 -10.35 7.00
N ILE A 39 -24.92 -10.39 5.83
CA ILE A 39 -23.53 -9.93 5.66
C ILE A 39 -23.41 -8.45 6.02
N ARG A 40 -24.26 -7.58 5.45
CA ARG A 40 -24.23 -6.15 5.76
C ARG A 40 -24.46 -5.87 7.25
N SER A 41 -25.41 -6.56 7.88
CA SER A 41 -25.67 -6.40 9.31
C SER A 41 -24.48 -6.83 10.17
N HIS A 42 -23.76 -7.88 9.77
CA HIS A 42 -22.58 -8.35 10.48
C HIS A 42 -21.41 -7.38 10.36
N VAL A 43 -21.11 -6.92 9.14
CA VAL A 43 -20.04 -5.95 8.88
C VAL A 43 -20.32 -4.61 9.56
N THR A 44 -21.55 -4.11 9.49
CA THR A 44 -21.94 -2.86 10.17
C THR A 44 -21.85 -2.99 11.69
N LYS A 45 -22.23 -4.13 12.27
CA LYS A 45 -22.10 -4.37 13.72
C LYS A 45 -20.64 -4.39 14.16
N GLN A 46 -19.76 -5.05 13.40
CA GLN A 46 -18.32 -5.08 13.67
C GLN A 46 -17.67 -3.70 13.54
N GLN A 47 -18.07 -2.92 12.53
CA GLN A 47 -17.63 -1.53 12.36
C GLN A 47 -18.09 -0.63 13.51
N HIS A 48 -19.35 -0.77 13.97
CA HIS A 48 -19.86 -0.02 15.12
C HIS A 48 -19.11 -0.37 16.40
N GLN A 49 -18.85 -1.66 16.65
CA GLN A 49 -18.08 -2.12 17.80
C GLN A 49 -16.64 -1.60 17.78
N LYS A 50 -15.98 -1.58 16.61
CA LYS A 50 -14.63 -1.00 16.45
C LYS A 50 -14.64 0.51 16.66
N ALA A 51 -15.69 1.22 16.22
CA ALA A 51 -15.87 2.65 16.44
C ALA A 51 -16.15 2.99 17.92
N GLU A 52 -16.96 2.19 18.63
CA GLU A 52 -17.24 2.35 20.07
C GLU A 52 -15.98 2.11 20.91
N LEU A 53 -15.18 1.08 20.58
CA LEU A 53 -13.89 0.85 21.24
C LEU A 53 -12.90 2.00 20.99
N ALA A 54 -12.91 2.59 19.80
CA ALA A 54 -12.11 3.77 19.48
C ALA A 54 -12.59 5.03 20.21
N ALA A 55 -13.90 5.21 20.38
CA ALA A 55 -14.49 6.31 21.12
C ALA A 55 -14.24 6.18 22.64
N ALA A 56 -14.38 4.98 23.20
CA ALA A 56 -14.09 4.69 24.61
C ALA A 56 -12.61 4.97 24.95
N ARG A 57 -11.68 4.64 24.05
CA ARG A 57 -10.25 4.96 24.21
C ARG A 57 -9.96 6.47 24.18
N ARG A 58 -10.77 7.26 23.47
CA ARG A 58 -10.67 8.73 23.48
C ARG A 58 -11.26 9.37 24.74
N SER A 59 -12.19 8.68 25.42
CA SER A 59 -12.78 9.16 26.68
C SER A 59 -11.89 8.93 27.92
N ASN A 60 -10.87 8.06 27.82
CA ASN A 60 -9.97 7.71 28.92
C ASN A 60 -8.66 8.50 28.94
N SER A 61 -8.49 9.50 28.05
CA SER A 61 -7.39 10.47 28.12
C SER A 61 -7.87 11.73 28.82
N ASP A 62 -7.30 12.01 29.99
CA ASP A 62 -7.62 13.19 30.81
C ASP A 62 -7.44 14.51 30.02
N PRO A 63 -8.33 15.50 30.17
CA PRO A 63 -8.35 16.70 29.35
C PRO A 63 -7.63 17.88 30.05
N GLN A 64 -6.57 18.41 29.43
CA GLN A 64 -6.03 19.71 29.85
C GLN A 64 -5.54 20.58 28.68
N LEU A 65 -6.35 21.62 28.41
CA LEU A 65 -6.09 22.95 27.84
C LEU A 65 -6.42 23.27 26.35
N LEU A 66 -7.48 24.10 26.23
CA LEU A 66 -7.88 25.12 25.24
C LEU A 66 -8.14 24.67 23.79
N GLY A 67 -9.23 25.04 23.11
CA GLY A 67 -10.32 25.98 23.42
C GLY A 67 -10.90 26.52 22.11
N THR A 68 -12.21 26.34 21.90
CA THR A 68 -13.14 27.05 20.97
C THR A 68 -12.79 26.99 19.47
N SER A 69 -13.61 26.43 18.57
CA SER A 69 -14.95 26.95 18.28
C SER A 69 -15.84 25.91 17.56
N SER A 70 -17.09 25.90 17.98
CA SER A 70 -18.21 25.17 17.41
C SER A 70 -18.73 25.86 16.15
N ALA A 71 -18.88 25.14 15.04
CA ALA A 71 -19.81 25.48 13.96
C ALA A 71 -20.20 24.25 13.12
N GLN A 72 -21.38 23.73 13.45
CA GLN A 72 -22.46 23.25 12.57
C GLN A 72 -22.15 22.25 11.44
N ILE A 73 -22.66 21.04 11.68
CA ILE A 73 -23.05 20.01 10.71
C ILE A 73 -24.23 20.54 9.87
N SER A 74 -24.12 20.44 8.55
CA SER A 74 -25.30 20.36 7.67
C SER A 74 -25.10 19.30 6.61
N GLN A 75 -26.03 18.34 6.64
CA GLN A 75 -26.20 17.21 5.74
C GLN A 75 -26.44 17.69 4.30
N GLY A 76 -25.84 16.99 3.33
CA GLY A 76 -26.08 17.18 1.91
C GLY A 76 -25.99 15.85 1.16
N ARG A 77 -27.11 15.12 1.15
CA ARG A 77 -27.34 13.90 0.37
C ARG A 77 -28.00 14.29 -0.95
N ALA A 78 -27.30 14.10 -2.08
CA ALA A 78 -27.79 14.28 -3.45
C ALA A 78 -26.57 14.16 -4.38
N HIS A 79 -26.53 13.54 -5.56
CA HIS A 79 -27.46 12.82 -6.41
C HIS A 79 -26.59 11.94 -7.32
N ALA A 80 -27.01 10.70 -7.58
CA ALA A 80 -26.46 9.89 -8.65
C ALA A 80 -26.87 10.51 -9.99
N ALA A 81 -25.90 10.94 -10.80
CA ALA A 81 -26.11 11.37 -12.16
C ALA A 81 -25.61 10.27 -13.11
N SER A 82 -26.57 9.65 -13.78
CA SER A 82 -26.44 8.74 -14.91
C SER A 82 -25.76 9.42 -16.10
N TYR A 83 -24.70 8.81 -16.64
CA TYR A 83 -24.09 9.22 -17.90
C TYR A 83 -24.73 8.46 -19.08
N PRO A 84 -25.20 9.14 -20.14
CA PRO A 84 -25.63 8.49 -21.36
C PRO A 84 -24.42 8.12 -22.23
N MET A 85 -24.48 6.90 -22.75
CA MET A 85 -23.49 6.28 -23.63
C MET A 85 -23.78 6.72 -25.07
N SER A 86 -22.83 7.42 -25.70
CA SER A 86 -22.91 7.80 -27.11
C SER A 86 -21.67 7.31 -27.85
N ARG A 87 -21.89 6.29 -28.68
CA ARG A 87 -20.98 5.72 -29.68
C ARG A 87 -20.92 6.63 -30.90
N PRO A 88 -19.75 6.80 -31.54
CA PRO A 88 -19.72 7.05 -32.98
C PRO A 88 -19.12 5.88 -33.75
N THR A 89 -19.74 5.66 -34.89
CA THR A 89 -19.49 4.67 -35.94
C THR A 89 -18.36 5.07 -36.86
N SER A 90 -17.80 4.04 -37.47
CA SER A 90 -16.76 3.98 -38.51
C SER A 90 -17.01 4.87 -39.72
N SER A 91 -15.93 5.41 -40.31
CA SER A 91 -15.79 5.58 -41.76
C SER A 91 -14.32 5.70 -42.16
N ASP A 92 -13.94 4.91 -43.16
CA ASP A 92 -12.64 4.84 -43.83
C ASP A 92 -12.30 6.10 -44.65
N GLN A 93 -11.01 6.47 -44.75
CA GLN A 93 -10.36 6.80 -46.03
C GLN A 93 -8.83 6.88 -45.95
N GLN A 94 -8.20 6.56 -47.09
CA GLN A 94 -6.81 6.14 -47.33
C GLN A 94 -5.77 7.28 -47.43
N SER A 95 -4.50 6.88 -47.22
CA SER A 95 -3.21 7.59 -47.30
C SER A 95 -2.84 8.17 -48.69
N PRO A 96 -1.70 8.91 -48.87
CA PRO A 96 -0.37 8.26 -49.03
C PRO A 96 0.94 9.06 -48.67
N VAL A 97 1.94 8.30 -48.19
CA VAL A 97 3.45 8.28 -48.37
C VAL A 97 4.41 9.49 -48.20
N SER A 98 5.60 9.15 -47.65
CA SER A 98 6.81 9.85 -47.13
C SER A 98 7.78 10.47 -48.19
N PRO A 99 9.04 11.02 -47.92
CA PRO A 99 10.14 10.42 -47.09
C PRO A 99 11.21 11.34 -46.38
N THR A 100 12.06 10.67 -45.58
CA THR A 100 13.51 10.88 -45.26
C THR A 100 14.04 12.09 -44.46
N SER A 101 14.77 11.82 -43.36
CA SER A 101 16.22 12.09 -43.23
C SER A 101 16.81 11.52 -41.92
N SER A 102 18.02 10.99 -42.03
CA SER A 102 18.85 10.30 -41.02
C SER A 102 19.81 11.24 -40.29
N SER A 103 20.12 10.97 -39.01
CA SER A 103 21.45 11.25 -38.42
C SER A 103 21.68 10.38 -37.18
N ASP A 104 22.79 9.63 -37.21
CA ASP A 104 23.35 8.83 -36.12
C ASP A 104 23.96 9.69 -35.00
N VAL A 105 23.70 9.36 -33.73
CA VAL A 105 24.63 9.64 -32.61
C VAL A 105 24.52 8.56 -31.52
N SER A 106 25.59 7.76 -31.42
CA SER A 106 26.14 7.05 -30.24
C SER A 106 25.21 6.28 -29.28
N SER A 107 25.18 4.96 -29.44
CA SER A 107 24.59 4.00 -28.50
C SER A 107 25.53 3.77 -27.31
N PHE A 108 25.18 4.31 -26.14
CA PHE A 108 25.66 3.78 -24.86
C PHE A 108 25.01 2.40 -24.62
N PRO A 109 25.66 1.46 -23.89
CA PRO A 109 25.07 0.15 -23.65
C PRO A 109 23.72 0.32 -22.94
N SER A 110 22.66 -0.03 -23.67
CA SER A 110 21.28 0.10 -23.23
C SER A 110 21.08 -0.69 -21.95
N THR A 111 20.74 0.02 -20.87
CA THR A 111 20.00 -0.55 -19.75
C THR A 111 18.79 -1.30 -20.31
N PRO A 112 18.38 -2.44 -19.72
CA PRO A 112 17.26 -3.21 -20.23
C PRO A 112 16.02 -2.31 -20.39
N GLN A 113 15.68 -2.01 -21.65
CA GLN A 113 14.58 -1.13 -22.03
C GLN A 113 13.26 -1.89 -21.87
N TYR A 114 12.81 -2.00 -20.62
CA TYR A 114 11.38 -2.19 -20.40
C TYR A 114 10.67 -0.88 -20.81
N PRO A 115 9.57 -0.95 -21.58
CA PRO A 115 8.81 0.24 -21.92
C PRO A 115 8.35 0.91 -20.62
N MET A 116 8.84 2.12 -20.38
CA MET A 116 8.50 2.90 -19.21
C MET A 116 7.00 3.26 -19.25
N ILE A 117 6.33 3.16 -18.12
CA ILE A 117 4.91 3.50 -18.02
C ILE A 117 4.71 4.99 -18.34
N ASP A 118 3.82 5.27 -19.29
CA ASP A 118 3.34 6.63 -19.53
C ASP A 118 2.27 6.98 -18.48
N VAL A 119 2.67 7.78 -17.49
CA VAL A 119 1.80 8.23 -16.40
C VAL A 119 0.56 8.98 -16.88
N SER A 120 0.61 9.61 -18.06
CA SER A 120 -0.53 10.35 -18.63
C SER A 120 -1.66 9.44 -19.09
N GLN A 121 -1.36 8.18 -19.40
CA GLN A 121 -2.34 7.16 -19.77
C GLN A 121 -2.94 6.44 -18.54
N VAL A 122 -2.24 6.51 -17.39
CA VAL A 122 -2.61 5.77 -16.17
C VAL A 122 -3.40 6.65 -15.21
N TYR A 123 -3.07 7.93 -15.10
CA TYR A 123 -3.61 8.82 -14.08
C TYR A 123 -4.48 9.95 -14.65
N PRO A 124 -5.47 10.44 -13.90
CA PRO A 124 -6.28 11.59 -14.30
C PRO A 124 -5.43 12.82 -14.64
N ALA A 125 -5.83 13.57 -15.67
CA ALA A 125 -5.11 14.76 -16.13
C ALA A 125 -4.86 15.80 -15.03
N GLN A 126 -5.79 15.92 -14.08
CA GLN A 126 -5.66 16.83 -12.94
C GLN A 126 -4.53 16.45 -11.96
N TRP A 127 -4.08 15.19 -11.94
CA TRP A 127 -3.00 14.74 -11.06
C TRP A 127 -1.63 15.05 -11.66
N LEU A 128 -1.51 15.01 -12.99
CA LEU A 128 -0.24 15.08 -13.72
C LEU A 128 0.66 16.27 -13.33
N PRO A 129 0.14 17.51 -13.15
CA PRO A 129 0.97 18.65 -12.76
C PRO A 129 1.70 18.48 -11.41
N TYR A 130 1.20 17.60 -10.54
CA TYR A 130 1.70 17.43 -9.18
C TYR A 130 2.58 16.19 -9.00
N LEU A 131 2.51 15.22 -9.92
CA LEU A 131 3.19 13.93 -9.77
C LEU A 131 4.70 14.08 -9.57
N ASN A 132 5.35 14.93 -10.38
CA ASN A 132 6.80 15.13 -10.27
C ASN A 132 7.21 15.71 -8.91
N GLN A 133 6.46 16.67 -8.39
CA GLN A 133 6.74 17.27 -7.08
C GLN A 133 6.51 16.27 -5.93
N ILE A 134 5.45 15.47 -6.03
CA ILE A 134 5.13 14.41 -5.06
C ILE A 134 6.24 13.36 -5.05
N LEU A 135 6.69 12.89 -6.22
CA LEU A 135 7.74 11.89 -6.35
C LEU A 135 9.10 12.43 -5.87
N GLU A 136 9.43 13.68 -6.16
CA GLU A 136 10.67 14.31 -5.69
C GLU A 136 10.70 14.43 -4.15
N HIS A 137 9.57 14.77 -3.53
CA HIS A 137 9.43 14.76 -2.08
C HIS A 137 9.64 13.35 -1.50
N TYR A 138 9.07 12.33 -2.15
CA TYR A 138 9.28 10.93 -1.78
C TYR A 138 10.74 10.48 -1.89
N LEU A 139 11.47 10.90 -2.93
CA LEU A 139 12.89 10.58 -3.05
C LEU A 139 13.71 11.21 -1.92
N THR A 140 13.43 12.47 -1.60
CA THR A 140 14.07 13.18 -0.48
C THR A 140 13.78 12.46 0.85
N PHE A 141 12.52 12.05 1.09
CA PHE A 141 12.15 11.26 2.25
C PHE A 141 12.86 9.91 2.28
N THR A 142 12.90 9.19 1.16
CA THR A 142 13.53 7.87 1.06
C THR A 142 15.03 7.95 1.35
N ALA A 143 15.72 8.95 0.82
CA ALA A 143 17.13 9.17 1.12
C ALA A 143 17.36 9.37 2.63
N LYS A 144 16.62 10.31 3.23
CA LYS A 144 16.81 10.73 4.63
C LYS A 144 16.30 9.73 5.66
N GLU A 145 15.06 9.31 5.52
CA GLU A 145 14.34 8.55 6.54
C GLU A 145 14.45 7.04 6.33
N VAL A 146 14.56 6.59 5.08
CA VAL A 146 14.70 5.16 4.78
C VAL A 146 16.17 4.76 4.77
N LEU A 147 16.96 5.36 3.88
CA LEU A 147 18.36 5.02 3.66
C LEU A 147 19.33 5.69 4.63
N GLN A 148 18.86 6.66 5.43
CA GLN A 148 19.66 7.41 6.40
C GLN A 148 20.89 8.08 5.77
N SER A 149 20.76 8.53 4.52
CA SER A 149 21.79 9.29 3.81
C SER A 149 21.20 10.41 2.97
N ASP A 150 21.73 11.62 3.11
CA ASP A 150 21.34 12.80 2.32
C ASP A 150 22.41 13.19 1.30
N ASP A 151 23.30 12.26 0.95
CA ASP A 151 24.38 12.53 0.01
C ASP A 151 23.90 12.50 -1.46
N ALA A 152 24.63 13.22 -2.32
CA ALA A 152 24.29 13.35 -3.73
C ALA A 152 24.31 12.00 -4.50
N SER A 153 25.13 11.03 -4.07
CA SER A 153 25.22 9.71 -4.69
C SER A 153 23.99 8.84 -4.35
N THR A 154 23.46 8.94 -3.13
CA THR A 154 22.20 8.29 -2.75
C THR A 154 21.04 8.82 -3.57
N MET A 155 20.92 10.15 -3.70
CA MET A 155 19.91 10.76 -4.57
C MET A 155 20.09 10.42 -6.04
N ALA A 156 21.35 10.34 -6.52
CA ALA A 156 21.63 9.89 -7.88
C ALA A 156 21.15 8.46 -8.11
N LEU A 157 21.44 7.53 -7.20
CA LEU A 157 21.02 6.13 -7.26
C LEU A 157 19.49 5.98 -7.23
N LEU A 158 18.81 6.76 -6.39
CA LEU A 158 17.35 6.80 -6.36
C LEU A 158 16.76 7.27 -7.69
N ARG A 159 17.36 8.28 -8.33
CA ARG A 159 16.88 8.79 -9.62
C ARG A 159 17.25 7.91 -10.81
N SER A 160 18.42 7.27 -10.80
CA SER A 160 18.93 6.50 -11.95
C SER A 160 18.60 5.01 -11.89
N THR A 161 18.29 4.46 -10.72
CA THR A 161 18.00 3.02 -10.53
C THR A 161 16.61 2.79 -9.97
N TRP A 162 16.26 3.43 -8.85
CA TRP A 162 14.97 3.18 -8.19
C TRP A 162 13.78 3.70 -8.99
N MET A 163 13.79 4.97 -9.40
CA MET A 163 12.66 5.53 -10.14
C MET A 163 12.40 4.87 -11.49
N PRO A 164 13.42 4.58 -12.34
CA PRO A 164 13.21 3.82 -13.56
C PRO A 164 12.60 2.45 -13.28
N PHE A 165 13.04 1.76 -12.23
CA PHE A 165 12.46 0.48 -11.81
C PHE A 165 11.00 0.61 -11.37
N VAL A 166 10.65 1.63 -10.58
CA VAL A 166 9.26 1.93 -10.20
C VAL A 166 8.37 2.11 -11.42
N MET A 167 8.89 2.72 -12.48
CA MET A 167 8.15 2.95 -13.73
C MET A 167 8.02 1.72 -14.64
N THR A 168 8.50 0.54 -14.23
CA THR A 168 8.35 -0.71 -15.00
C THR A 168 7.12 -1.52 -14.65
N ASP A 169 6.49 -1.24 -13.50
CA ASP A 169 5.38 -2.03 -12.97
C ASP A 169 4.31 -1.12 -12.39
N VAL A 170 3.07 -1.31 -12.86
CA VAL A 170 1.95 -0.43 -12.50
C VAL A 170 1.53 -0.59 -11.04
N ALA A 171 1.66 -1.78 -10.45
CA ALA A 171 1.36 -1.99 -9.03
C ALA A 171 2.38 -1.25 -8.15
N LEU A 172 3.67 -1.34 -8.52
CA LEU A 172 4.73 -0.62 -7.82
C LEU A 172 4.57 0.89 -7.96
N LEU A 173 4.27 1.37 -9.16
CA LEU A 173 4.02 2.79 -9.41
C LEU A 173 2.85 3.33 -8.57
N HIS A 174 1.74 2.59 -8.48
CA HIS A 174 0.62 2.95 -7.62
C HIS A 174 0.98 2.99 -6.14
N ALA A 175 1.70 1.98 -5.64
CA ALA A 175 2.09 1.92 -4.23
C ALA A 175 3.07 3.05 -3.85
N VAL A 176 4.05 3.33 -4.71
CA VAL A 176 4.98 4.45 -4.51
C VAL A 176 4.25 5.78 -4.54
N LEU A 177 3.36 6.00 -5.52
CA LEU A 177 2.62 7.25 -5.61
C LEU A 177 1.65 7.42 -4.44
N LEU A 178 1.02 6.33 -3.97
CA LEU A 178 0.19 6.31 -2.76
C LEU A 178 0.98 6.81 -1.56
N PHE A 179 2.14 6.20 -1.31
CA PHE A 179 2.96 6.56 -0.16
C PHE A 179 3.49 8.00 -0.30
N ALA A 180 4.01 8.35 -1.48
CA ALA A 180 4.50 9.69 -1.79
C ALA A 180 3.43 10.78 -1.59
N ALA A 181 2.24 10.58 -2.13
CA ALA A 181 1.13 11.53 -1.98
C ALA A 181 0.69 11.66 -0.51
N SER A 182 0.76 10.57 0.27
CA SER A 182 0.44 10.60 1.69
C SER A 182 1.46 11.40 2.53
N LEU A 183 2.76 11.28 2.20
CA LEU A 183 3.82 12.10 2.78
C LEU A 183 3.65 13.57 2.41
N PHE A 184 3.39 13.84 1.13
CA PHE A 184 3.20 15.19 0.61
C PHE A 184 1.99 15.91 1.23
N ARG A 185 0.89 15.18 1.48
CA ARG A 185 -0.28 15.68 2.23
C ARG A 185 0.03 16.01 3.68
N SER A 186 0.92 15.25 4.29
CA SER A 186 1.33 15.49 5.67
C SER A 186 2.24 16.73 5.80
N SER A 187 2.88 17.16 4.70
CA SER A 187 3.81 18.30 4.69
C SER A 187 3.25 19.61 4.10
N MET A 188 2.15 19.59 3.31
CA MET A 188 1.58 20.80 2.69
C MET A 188 0.04 20.89 2.76
N ALA A 189 -0.50 21.98 3.33
CA ALA A 189 -1.91 22.07 3.75
C ALA A 189 -2.96 22.38 2.66
N ALA A 190 -2.60 22.93 1.49
CA ALA A 190 -3.62 23.47 0.56
C ALA A 190 -3.71 22.77 -0.81
N HIS A 191 -2.62 22.19 -1.33
CA HIS A 191 -2.57 21.66 -2.71
C HIS A 191 -2.45 20.12 -2.76
N ALA A 192 -2.22 19.48 -1.62
CA ALA A 192 -1.88 18.07 -1.56
C ALA A 192 -3.07 17.11 -1.72
N GLN A 193 -4.30 17.63 -1.79
CA GLN A 193 -5.51 16.80 -1.84
C GLN A 193 -5.96 16.39 -3.25
N VAL A 194 -5.29 16.87 -4.30
CA VAL A 194 -5.69 16.60 -5.70
C VAL A 194 -5.59 15.10 -6.05
N VAL A 195 -4.58 14.42 -5.53
CA VAL A 195 -4.34 12.98 -5.77
C VAL A 195 -5.11 12.16 -4.74
N ASP A 196 -6.07 11.33 -5.16
CA ASP A 196 -6.92 10.54 -4.26
C ASP A 196 -6.18 9.30 -3.74
N LEU A 197 -5.89 9.26 -2.43
CA LEU A 197 -5.20 8.14 -1.79
C LEU A 197 -6.04 6.87 -1.76
N PHE A 198 -7.37 6.97 -1.63
CA PHE A 198 -8.23 5.78 -1.63
C PHE A 198 -8.23 5.15 -3.01
N GLN A 199 -8.32 5.97 -4.06
CA GLN A 199 -8.20 5.50 -5.44
C GLN A 199 -6.83 4.85 -5.69
N LEU A 200 -5.73 5.47 -5.26
CA LEU A 200 -4.40 4.88 -5.43
C LEU A 200 -4.21 3.56 -4.68
N LYS A 201 -4.74 3.45 -3.45
CA LYS A 201 -4.72 2.21 -2.68
C LYS A 201 -5.51 1.10 -3.37
N ASP A 202 -6.70 1.41 -3.87
CA ASP A 202 -7.53 0.46 -4.62
C ASP A 202 -6.83 0.02 -5.93
N MET A 203 -6.28 0.97 -6.69
CA MET A 203 -5.50 0.67 -7.91
C MET A 203 -4.28 -0.22 -7.62
N ALA A 204 -3.53 0.06 -6.55
CA ALA A 204 -2.38 -0.76 -6.15
C ALA A 204 -2.80 -2.19 -5.82
N ILE A 205 -3.83 -2.37 -4.99
CA ILE A 205 -4.33 -3.69 -4.57
C ILE A 205 -4.88 -4.47 -5.78
N GLN A 206 -5.64 -3.81 -6.66
CA GLN A 206 -6.16 -4.45 -7.87
C GLN A 206 -5.03 -4.89 -8.80
N ALA A 207 -4.03 -4.04 -9.02
CA ALA A 207 -2.87 -4.37 -9.85
C ALA A 207 -2.05 -5.53 -9.25
N MET A 208 -1.85 -5.55 -7.93
CA MET A 208 -1.19 -6.65 -7.22
C MET A 208 -1.93 -7.98 -7.41
N ASN A 209 -3.26 -7.96 -7.19
CA ASN A 209 -4.09 -9.16 -7.28
C ASN A 209 -4.24 -9.65 -8.73
N GLY A 210 -4.15 -8.76 -9.72
CA GLY A 210 -4.23 -9.11 -11.14
C GLY A 210 -3.03 -9.91 -11.65
N ASN A 211 -1.86 -9.79 -11.00
CA ASN A 211 -0.66 -10.51 -11.42
C ASN A 211 0.29 -10.78 -10.23
N LEU A 212 -0.17 -11.62 -9.31
CA LEU A 212 0.60 -11.98 -8.14
C LEU A 212 1.78 -12.88 -8.54
N SER A 213 3.00 -12.34 -8.45
CA SER A 213 4.23 -13.03 -8.87
C SER A 213 5.42 -12.67 -7.97
N THR A 214 6.45 -13.51 -7.93
CA THR A 214 7.66 -13.29 -7.13
C THR A 214 8.68 -12.36 -7.81
N LYS A 215 8.21 -11.50 -8.73
CA LYS A 215 9.06 -10.49 -9.36
C LYS A 215 9.52 -9.47 -8.33
N ASP A 216 10.70 -8.94 -8.56
CA ASP A 216 11.29 -7.87 -7.75
C ASP A 216 10.34 -6.67 -7.60
N SER A 217 9.59 -6.33 -8.65
CA SER A 217 8.60 -5.25 -8.62
C SER A 217 7.49 -5.53 -7.60
N MET A 218 6.94 -6.74 -7.57
CA MET A 218 5.90 -7.13 -6.62
C MET A 218 6.41 -7.14 -5.18
N ILE A 219 7.64 -7.61 -4.96
CA ILE A 219 8.32 -7.59 -3.67
C ILE A 219 8.47 -6.14 -3.18
N ALA A 220 8.96 -5.25 -4.04
CA ALA A 220 9.03 -3.82 -3.76
C ALA A 220 7.65 -3.22 -3.46
N THR A 221 6.61 -3.60 -4.22
CA THR A 221 5.23 -3.15 -4.01
C THR A 221 4.73 -3.55 -2.62
N MET A 222 4.93 -4.80 -2.20
CA MET A 222 4.52 -5.26 -0.87
C MET A 222 5.23 -4.50 0.25
N ALA A 223 6.52 -4.22 0.10
CA ALA A 223 7.29 -3.44 1.07
C ALA A 223 6.82 -1.98 1.14
N THR A 224 6.49 -1.37 0.00
CA THR A 224 5.96 0.00 -0.04
C THR A 224 4.54 0.07 0.53
N MET A 225 3.68 -0.91 0.25
CA MET A 225 2.36 -1.00 0.86
C MET A 225 2.45 -1.18 2.38
N ALA A 226 3.34 -2.05 2.88
CA ALA A 226 3.59 -2.19 4.31
C ALA A 226 4.02 -0.88 4.96
N GLN A 227 4.91 -0.10 4.32
CA GLN A 227 5.29 1.24 4.81
C GLN A 227 4.09 2.17 4.92
N TYR A 228 3.25 2.22 3.88
CA TYR A 228 2.04 3.04 3.90
C TYR A 228 1.09 2.64 5.04
N GLU A 229 0.79 1.35 5.20
CA GLU A 229 -0.11 0.89 6.27
C GLU A 229 0.46 1.12 7.67
N ALA A 230 1.78 0.99 7.84
CA ALA A 230 2.45 1.35 9.10
C ALA A 230 2.31 2.85 9.41
N PHE A 231 2.49 3.70 8.41
CA PHE A 231 2.37 5.16 8.56
C PHE A 231 0.96 5.58 8.96
N TRP A 232 -0.07 4.95 8.40
CA TRP A 232 -1.49 5.21 8.71
C TRP A 232 -2.07 4.31 9.81
N ARG A 233 -1.22 3.49 10.45
CA ARG A 233 -1.54 2.63 11.60
C ARG A 233 -2.63 1.59 11.35
N ASP A 234 -2.68 1.03 10.14
CA ASP A 234 -3.49 -0.15 9.81
C ASP A 234 -2.66 -1.43 10.06
N ALA A 235 -2.72 -1.93 11.30
CA ALA A 235 -1.92 -3.07 11.73
C ALA A 235 -2.26 -4.38 11.00
N ASP A 236 -3.53 -4.58 10.64
CA ASP A 236 -4.00 -5.81 9.98
C ASP A 236 -3.49 -5.86 8.53
N ALA A 237 -3.63 -4.74 7.80
CA ALA A 237 -3.12 -4.63 6.44
C ALA A 237 -1.57 -4.66 6.41
N PHE A 238 -0.92 -3.97 7.36
CA PHE A 238 0.53 -4.06 7.56
C PHE A 238 1.01 -5.51 7.74
N SER A 239 0.39 -6.27 8.64
CA SER A 239 0.75 -7.66 8.90
C SER A 239 0.57 -8.54 7.66
N THR A 240 -0.48 -8.28 6.87
CA THR A 240 -0.75 -9.01 5.63
C THR A 240 0.32 -8.75 4.58
N HIS A 241 0.69 -7.50 4.36
CA HIS A 241 1.77 -7.15 3.42
C HIS A 241 3.13 -7.67 3.88
N MET A 242 3.46 -7.60 5.17
CA MET A 242 4.72 -8.14 5.69
C MET A 242 4.80 -9.67 5.61
N SER A 243 3.69 -10.37 5.88
CA SER A 243 3.63 -11.82 5.70
C SER A 243 3.84 -12.21 4.23
N GLY A 244 3.17 -11.54 3.30
CA GLY A 244 3.35 -11.77 1.86
C GLY A 244 4.77 -11.47 1.41
N LEU A 245 5.32 -10.33 1.85
CA LEU A 245 6.69 -9.91 1.55
C LEU A 245 7.71 -10.98 1.93
N ARG A 246 7.61 -11.50 3.16
CA ARG A 246 8.48 -12.59 3.64
C ARG A 246 8.43 -13.81 2.72
N GLN A 247 7.23 -14.30 2.44
CA GLN A 247 7.04 -15.49 1.61
C GLN A 247 7.59 -15.28 0.19
N PHE A 248 7.43 -14.07 -0.37
CA PHE A 248 7.86 -13.78 -1.72
C PHE A 248 9.38 -13.68 -1.83
N VAL A 249 10.03 -13.09 -0.82
CA VAL A 249 11.50 -13.08 -0.72
C VAL A 249 12.03 -14.51 -0.55
N GLU A 250 11.41 -15.34 0.29
CA GLU A 250 11.80 -16.75 0.46
C GLU A 250 11.66 -17.54 -0.85
N MET A 251 10.52 -17.42 -1.55
CA MET A 251 10.30 -18.06 -2.86
C MET A 251 11.23 -17.57 -3.96
N ARG A 252 11.72 -16.33 -3.86
CA ARG A 252 12.71 -15.75 -4.79
C ARG A 252 14.12 -16.30 -4.57
N GLY A 253 14.37 -16.99 -3.46
CA GLY A 253 15.68 -17.52 -3.08
C GLY A 253 16.41 -16.70 -2.01
N GLY A 254 15.69 -15.83 -1.29
CA GLY A 254 16.25 -14.94 -0.26
C GLY A 254 16.65 -13.56 -0.80
N LEU A 255 17.14 -12.69 0.10
CA LEU A 255 17.48 -11.30 -0.24
C LEU A 255 18.55 -11.18 -1.31
N ALA A 256 19.58 -12.02 -1.26
CA ALA A 256 20.69 -12.00 -2.22
C ALA A 256 20.29 -12.39 -3.65
N ALA A 257 19.09 -12.97 -3.83
CA ALA A 257 18.54 -13.32 -5.15
C ALA A 257 17.75 -12.16 -5.79
N LEU A 258 17.58 -11.04 -5.08
CA LEU A 258 16.91 -9.85 -5.58
C LEU A 258 17.82 -9.09 -6.57
N GLY A 259 17.20 -8.47 -7.57
CA GLY A 259 17.89 -7.71 -8.60
C GLY A 259 18.30 -6.30 -8.17
N LEU A 260 18.41 -5.42 -9.16
CA LEU A 260 18.96 -4.06 -9.03
C LEU A 260 20.37 -4.05 -8.43
N GLU A 261 21.20 -5.03 -8.77
CA GLU A 261 22.60 -5.11 -8.30
C GLU A 261 22.72 -5.03 -6.76
N GLY A 262 21.81 -5.70 -6.05
CA GLY A 262 21.74 -5.71 -4.59
C GLY A 262 21.14 -4.44 -3.97
N PHE A 263 20.73 -3.45 -4.78
CA PHE A 263 20.06 -2.25 -4.27
C PHE A 263 18.70 -2.58 -3.66
N LEU A 264 17.94 -3.51 -4.25
CA LEU A 264 16.63 -3.89 -3.70
C LEU A 264 16.76 -4.57 -2.32
N GLU A 265 17.77 -5.42 -2.15
CA GLU A 265 18.11 -5.98 -0.84
C GLU A 265 18.39 -4.87 0.18
N ARG A 266 19.27 -3.91 -0.15
CA ARG A 266 19.58 -2.78 0.75
C ARG A 266 18.33 -1.98 1.12
N MET A 267 17.46 -1.71 0.15
CA MET A 267 16.19 -1.03 0.36
C MET A 267 15.29 -1.82 1.33
N LEU A 268 15.11 -3.13 1.13
CA LEU A 268 14.24 -3.94 2.01
C LEU A 268 14.78 -4.03 3.43
N VAL A 269 16.09 -4.20 3.62
CA VAL A 269 16.72 -4.23 4.95
C VAL A 269 16.49 -2.90 5.67
N ALA A 270 16.66 -1.78 4.97
CA ALA A 270 16.44 -0.44 5.53
C ALA A 270 14.96 -0.19 5.86
N ILE A 271 14.05 -0.58 4.96
CA ILE A 271 12.60 -0.49 5.19
C ILE A 271 12.19 -1.31 6.42
N ASP A 272 12.59 -2.58 6.49
CA ASP A 272 12.26 -3.47 7.62
C ASP A 272 12.81 -2.95 8.95
N PHE A 273 14.03 -2.42 8.96
CA PHE A 273 14.59 -1.75 10.14
C PHE A 273 13.70 -0.60 10.63
N ASN A 274 13.28 0.28 9.71
CA ASN A 274 12.45 1.43 10.05
C ASN A 274 11.04 1.04 10.48
N LEU A 275 10.46 0.02 9.83
CA LEU A 275 9.17 -0.53 10.22
C LEU A 275 9.25 -1.17 11.62
N ALA A 276 10.32 -1.90 11.94
CA ALA A 276 10.49 -2.52 13.26
C ALA A 276 10.57 -1.47 14.36
N ARG A 277 11.32 -0.39 14.11
CA ARG A 277 11.42 0.74 15.04
C ARG A 277 10.09 1.47 15.24
N THR A 278 9.27 1.57 14.20
CA THR A 278 8.03 2.36 14.23
C THR A 278 6.83 1.57 14.75
N THR A 279 6.72 0.30 14.39
CA THR A 279 5.58 -0.56 14.75
C THR A 279 5.87 -1.49 15.93
N GLY A 280 7.14 -1.64 16.32
CA GLY A 280 7.57 -2.58 17.35
C GLY A 280 7.59 -4.04 16.89
N HIS A 281 7.42 -4.30 15.59
CA HIS A 281 7.47 -5.67 15.06
C HIS A 281 8.91 -6.20 15.01
N GLU A 282 9.05 -7.53 14.97
CA GLU A 282 10.34 -8.19 14.83
C GLU A 282 10.88 -8.05 13.40
N ARG A 283 12.16 -7.66 13.27
CA ARG A 283 12.83 -7.54 11.98
C ARG A 283 12.82 -8.86 11.20
N LEU A 284 12.29 -8.82 9.98
CA LEU A 284 12.29 -9.95 9.06
C LEU A 284 13.64 -10.11 8.35
N PHE A 285 14.30 -9.00 8.05
CA PHE A 285 15.47 -8.94 7.18
C PHE A 285 16.70 -8.45 7.95
N ASP A 286 17.03 -9.18 9.01
CA ASP A 286 18.22 -8.93 9.80
C ASP A 286 19.46 -9.61 9.18
N PRO A 287 20.47 -8.84 8.72
CA PRO A 287 21.72 -9.40 8.18
C PRO A 287 22.44 -10.32 9.17
N SER A 288 22.29 -10.08 10.48
CA SER A 288 22.93 -10.87 11.53
C SER A 288 22.28 -12.24 11.73
N ARG A 289 21.02 -12.42 11.33
CA ARG A 289 20.31 -13.71 11.41
C ARG A 289 20.53 -14.59 10.18
N GLN A 290 20.85 -13.99 9.03
CA GLN A 290 21.13 -14.74 7.80
C GLN A 290 22.48 -15.47 7.83
N SER A 291 23.44 -14.99 8.63
CA SER A 291 24.73 -15.68 8.83
C SER A 291 24.63 -16.95 9.68
N LEU A 292 23.64 -17.03 10.59
CA LEU A 292 23.42 -18.21 11.44
C LEU A 292 22.89 -19.42 10.66
N HIS A 293 22.08 -19.21 9.61
CA HIS A 293 21.66 -20.30 8.72
C HIS A 293 22.79 -20.79 7.79
N ARG A 294 23.86 -20.00 7.61
CA ARG A 294 25.01 -20.39 6.79
C ARG A 294 25.95 -21.38 7.49
N GLN A 295 25.94 -21.45 8.82
CA GLN A 295 26.81 -22.35 9.59
C GLN A 295 26.17 -23.72 9.92
N GLY A 296 24.89 -23.92 9.62
CA GLY A 296 24.16 -25.16 9.93
C GLY A 296 24.14 -26.23 8.84
N SER A 297 24.72 -25.97 7.65
CA SER A 297 24.66 -26.90 6.50
C SER A 297 25.98 -27.63 6.19
N HIS A 298 26.97 -27.52 7.09
CA HIS A 298 28.20 -28.31 7.04
C HIS A 298 28.42 -28.95 8.41
N GLY A 299 27.71 -30.05 8.64
CA GLY A 299 27.89 -30.96 9.76
C GLY A 299 27.48 -32.36 9.34
#